data_AF-A0A1B6HZJ6-F1
#
_entry.id   AF-A0A1B6HZJ6-F1
#
_cell.length_a   1.000
_cell.length_b   1.000
_cell.length_c   1.000
_cell.angle_alpha   90.00
_cell.angle_beta   90.00
_cell.angle_gamma   90.00
#
_symmetry.space_group_name_H-M   'P 1'
#
loop_
_entity.id
_entity.type
_entity.pdbx_description
1 polymer ?
#
loop_
_entity_poly.entity_id
_entity_poly.type
_entity_poly.pdbx_seq_one_letter_code
_entity_poly.pdbx_strand_id
1 'polypeptide(L)'
;PNTPQLTTLQSGEILDDLLRAIKDKQAKLQEYHHKYVPIAVKITPDMTESELIQMADLLVQHKIDGIIATNTTTSRELVHGLDHSSQSGGLSGRPLQLMSTEVIRILSSKLQ
;
A
#
# COMPACT_ATOMS: atom_id res chain seq x y z
N PRO A 1 5.54 2.13 -8.55
CA PRO A 1 6.97 1.82 -8.75
C PRO A 1 7.79 2.86 -9.53
N ASN A 2 7.16 3.83 -10.22
CA ASN A 2 7.87 4.69 -11.18
C ASN A 2 8.62 5.88 -10.56
N THR A 3 8.44 6.14 -9.27
CA THR A 3 9.17 7.19 -8.54
C THR A 3 10.24 6.53 -7.67
N PRO A 4 11.53 6.79 -7.94
CA PRO A 4 12.62 6.30 -7.09
C PRO A 4 12.39 6.71 -5.63
N GLN A 5 12.76 5.86 -4.68
CA GLN A 5 12.68 6.11 -3.22
C GLN A 5 11.26 6.23 -2.63
N LEU A 6 10.19 6.07 -3.41
CA LEU A 6 8.84 6.06 -2.84
C LEU A 6 8.52 4.74 -2.12
N THR A 7 9.16 3.64 -2.52
CA THR A 7 9.04 2.33 -1.86
C THR A 7 9.70 2.31 -0.48
N THR A 8 10.75 3.12 -0.24
CA THR A 8 11.39 3.21 1.08
C THR A 8 10.50 3.90 2.12
N LEU A 9 9.46 4.64 1.69
CA LEU A 9 8.46 5.18 2.61
C LEU A 9 7.55 4.11 3.22
N GLN A 10 7.60 2.87 2.71
CA GLN A 10 6.76 1.77 3.19
C GLN A 10 7.46 0.91 4.26
N SER A 11 8.70 1.26 4.65
CA SER A 11 9.45 0.52 5.67
C SER A 11 9.30 1.14 7.06
N GLY A 12 8.87 0.31 8.03
CA GLY A 12 9.02 0.52 9.48
C GLY A 12 8.86 1.96 9.97
N GLU A 13 9.93 2.50 10.57
CA GLU A 13 9.93 3.81 11.25
C GLU A 13 9.50 4.98 10.34
N ILE A 14 9.90 4.97 9.06
CA ILE A 14 9.54 6.05 8.13
C ILE A 14 8.03 6.07 7.89
N LEU A 15 7.42 4.89 7.77
CA LEU A 15 5.99 4.76 7.61
C LEU A 15 5.26 5.20 8.89
N ASP A 16 5.72 4.80 10.07
CA ASP A 16 5.14 5.20 11.36
C ASP A 16 5.10 6.74 11.48
N ASP A 17 6.24 7.39 11.24
CA ASP A 17 6.36 8.85 11.30
C ASP A 17 5.45 9.55 10.28
N LEU A 18 5.35 9.01 9.07
CA LEU A 18 4.48 9.53 8.02
C LEU A 18 3.00 9.42 8.42
N LEU A 19 2.57 8.25 8.89
CA LEU A 19 1.18 8.01 9.31
C LEU A 19 0.80 8.93 10.47
N ARG A 20 1.68 9.08 11.46
CA ARG A 20 1.51 10.00 12.59
C ARG A 20 1.31 11.44 12.10
N ALA A 21 2.23 11.93 11.28
CA ALA A 21 2.17 13.29 10.75
C ALA A 21 0.88 13.56 9.93
N ILE A 22 0.45 12.58 9.14
CA ILE A 22 -0.80 12.66 8.35
C ILE A 22 -2.02 12.73 9.28
N LYS A 23 -2.11 11.86 10.29
CA LYS A 23 -3.26 11.83 11.23
C LYS A 23 -3.31 13.07 12.11
N ASP A 24 -2.16 13.58 12.56
CA ASP A 24 -2.08 14.85 13.30
C ASP A 24 -2.62 16.01 12.46
N LYS A 25 -2.27 16.04 11.16
CA LYS A 25 -2.78 17.06 10.25
C LYS A 25 -4.27 16.88 9.96
N GLN A 26 -4.75 15.64 9.79
CA GLN A 26 -6.16 15.32 9.61
C GLN A 26 -6.99 15.82 10.81
N ALA A 27 -6.54 15.59 12.04
CA ALA A 27 -7.22 16.05 13.25
C ALA A 27 -7.36 17.58 13.29
N LYS A 28 -6.28 18.31 13.00
CA LYS A 28 -6.29 19.79 12.93
C LYS A 28 -7.26 20.29 11.85
N LEU A 29 -7.28 19.64 10.69
CA LEU A 29 -8.18 20.01 9.60
C LEU A 29 -9.63 19.65 9.89
N GLN A 30 -9.88 18.54 10.59
CA GLN A 30 -11.21 18.17 11.05
C GLN A 30 -11.78 19.22 12.00
N GLU A 31 -10.98 19.69 12.96
CA GLU A 31 -11.39 20.75 13.90
C GLU A 31 -11.69 22.05 13.14
N TYR A 32 -10.79 22.47 12.25
CA TYR A 32 -10.94 23.71 11.49
C TYR A 32 -12.13 23.72 10.52
N HIS A 33 -12.38 22.60 9.84
CA HIS A 33 -13.46 22.49 8.85
C HIS A 33 -14.76 21.87 9.41
N HIS A 34 -14.77 21.45 10.67
CA HIS A 34 -15.85 20.67 11.28
C HIS A 34 -16.26 19.44 10.46
N LYS A 35 -15.30 18.79 9.79
CA LYS A 35 -15.54 17.66 8.89
C LYS A 35 -14.44 16.62 8.97
N TYR A 36 -14.81 15.37 9.24
CA TYR A 36 -13.89 14.24 9.10
C TYR A 36 -13.75 13.84 7.63
N VAL A 37 -12.51 13.72 7.15
CA VAL A 37 -12.20 13.24 5.80
C VAL A 37 -11.38 11.96 5.94
N PRO A 38 -11.95 10.77 5.65
CA PRO A 38 -11.24 9.50 5.78
C PRO A 38 -9.97 9.42 4.91
N ILE A 39 -8.95 8.74 5.41
CA ILE A 39 -7.67 8.55 4.74
C ILE A 39 -7.47 7.07 4.44
N ALA A 40 -7.12 6.78 3.19
CA ALA A 40 -6.75 5.43 2.75
C ALA A 40 -5.30 5.37 2.28
N VAL A 41 -4.60 4.28 2.60
CA VAL A 41 -3.22 4.03 2.18
C VAL A 41 -3.22 3.01 1.04
N LYS A 42 -2.56 3.32 -0.08
CA LYS A 42 -2.44 2.41 -1.22
C LYS A 42 -1.07 1.71 -1.22
N ILE A 43 -1.07 0.38 -1.21
CA ILE A 43 0.14 -0.43 -1.08
C ILE A 43 0.52 -1.15 -2.37
N THR A 44 1.78 -1.58 -2.47
CA THR A 44 2.27 -2.43 -3.58
C THR A 44 1.99 -3.92 -3.30
N PRO A 45 1.76 -4.74 -4.33
CA PRO A 45 1.65 -6.20 -4.16
C PRO A 45 3.02 -6.87 -3.89
N ASP A 46 4.11 -6.16 -4.17
CA ASP A 46 5.49 -6.68 -4.11
C ASP A 46 6.07 -6.60 -2.69
N MET A 47 5.38 -7.23 -1.73
CA MET A 47 5.76 -7.29 -0.32
C MET A 47 5.67 -8.72 0.18
N THR A 48 6.54 -9.08 1.11
CA THR A 48 6.45 -10.33 1.85
C THR A 48 5.23 -10.32 2.78
N GLU A 49 4.74 -11.51 3.14
CA GLU A 49 3.64 -11.64 4.11
C GLU A 49 3.98 -10.95 5.44
N SER A 50 5.21 -11.06 5.93
CA SER A 50 5.67 -10.38 7.14
C SER A 50 5.60 -8.86 7.04
N GLU A 51 5.95 -8.28 5.89
CA GLU A 51 5.86 -6.83 5.69
C GLU A 51 4.40 -6.36 5.61
N LEU A 52 3.51 -7.16 5.00
CA LEU A 52 2.07 -6.88 4.96
C LEU A 52 1.45 -6.90 6.36
N ILE A 53 1.86 -7.83 7.21
CA ILE A 53 1.40 -7.91 8.60
C ILE A 53 1.87 -6.68 9.39
N GLN A 54 3.16 -6.34 9.31
CA GLN A 54 3.69 -5.15 10.00
C GLN A 54 3.02 -3.85 9.53
N MET A 55 2.77 -3.72 8.22
CA MET A 55 2.01 -2.62 7.65
C MET A 55 0.60 -2.57 8.25
N ALA A 56 -0.13 -3.70 8.31
CA ALA A 56 -1.47 -3.75 8.88
C ALA A 56 -1.49 -3.30 10.34
N ASP A 57 -0.52 -3.76 11.15
CA ASP A 57 -0.40 -3.38 12.56
C ASP A 57 -0.21 -1.86 12.72
N LEU A 58 0.65 -1.24 11.90
CA LEU A 58 0.86 0.21 11.89
C LEU A 58 -0.40 0.98 11.48
N LEU A 59 -1.13 0.52 10.46
CA LEU A 59 -2.37 1.17 10.03
C LEU A 59 -3.44 1.16 11.12
N VAL A 60 -3.56 0.05 11.87
CA VAL A 60 -4.46 -0.06 13.02
C VAL A 60 -4.01 0.85 14.15
N GLN A 61 -2.71 0.83 14.50
CA GLN A 61 -2.13 1.69 15.53
C GLN A 61 -2.44 3.18 15.29
N HIS A 62 -2.29 3.64 14.04
CA HIS A 62 -2.54 5.03 13.64
C HIS A 62 -4.01 5.33 13.29
N LYS A 63 -4.91 4.35 13.43
CA LYS A 63 -6.35 4.50 13.12
C LYS A 63 -6.58 5.03 11.70
N ILE A 64 -5.91 4.43 10.72
CA ILE A 64 -6.12 4.72 9.30
C ILE A 64 -7.45 4.13 8.86
N ASP A 65 -8.19 4.88 8.03
CA ASP A 65 -9.59 4.58 7.72
C ASP A 65 -9.77 3.52 6.63
N GLY A 66 -8.74 3.27 5.82
CA GLY A 66 -8.79 2.28 4.78
C GLY A 66 -7.44 1.91 4.18
N ILE A 67 -7.43 0.77 3.51
CA ILE A 67 -6.31 0.29 2.71
C ILE A 67 -6.78 0.00 1.29
N ILE A 68 -5.96 0.37 0.30
CA ILE A 68 -6.18 0.08 -1.11
C ILE A 68 -5.12 -0.92 -1.55
N ALA A 69 -5.55 -2.17 -1.69
CA ALA A 69 -4.74 -3.28 -2.19
C ALA A 69 -5.22 -3.65 -3.63
N THR A 70 -4.42 -3.53 -4.69
CA THR A 70 -3.00 -3.11 -4.72
C THR A 70 -2.71 -2.08 -5.81
N ASN A 71 -1.50 -1.51 -5.77
CA ASN A 71 -0.89 -0.82 -6.89
C ASN A 71 -0.37 -1.85 -7.93
N THR A 72 0.33 -1.37 -8.95
CA THR A 72 0.99 -2.20 -9.97
C THR A 72 2.15 -3.02 -9.40
N THR A 73 2.47 -4.18 -9.99
CA THR A 73 3.66 -4.99 -9.65
C THR A 73 4.86 -4.65 -10.55
N THR A 74 6.09 -4.81 -10.05
CA THR A 74 7.31 -4.82 -10.89
C THR A 74 7.64 -6.21 -11.43
N SER A 75 7.00 -7.26 -10.93
CA SER A 75 7.19 -8.63 -11.42
C SER A 75 6.84 -8.74 -12.91
N ARG A 76 7.59 -9.59 -13.61
CA ARG A 76 7.42 -9.91 -15.05
C ARG A 76 7.26 -11.41 -15.29
N GLU A 77 7.21 -12.23 -14.25
CA GLU A 77 7.17 -13.69 -14.36
C GLU A 77 6.01 -14.17 -15.25
N LEU A 78 4.82 -13.61 -15.05
CA LEU A 78 3.60 -14.01 -15.76
C LEU A 78 3.48 -13.45 -17.19
N VAL A 79 4.39 -12.59 -17.61
CA VAL A 79 4.45 -12.02 -18.97
C VAL A 79 5.76 -12.35 -19.68
N HIS A 80 6.57 -13.24 -19.12
CA HIS A 80 7.86 -13.61 -19.67
C HIS A 80 7.71 -14.17 -21.10
N GLY A 81 8.51 -13.64 -22.03
CA GLY A 81 8.50 -14.06 -23.45
C GLY A 81 7.42 -13.42 -24.31
N LEU A 82 6.56 -12.57 -23.74
CA LEU A 82 5.64 -11.74 -24.51
C LEU A 82 6.33 -10.46 -24.99
N ASP A 83 5.74 -9.83 -26.00
CA ASP A 83 6.17 -8.50 -26.43
C ASP A 83 6.16 -7.53 -25.25
N HIS A 84 7.21 -6.71 -25.19
CA HIS A 84 7.40 -5.68 -24.16
C HIS A 84 7.58 -6.21 -22.72
N SER A 85 7.77 -7.52 -22.51
CA SER A 85 7.97 -8.08 -21.16
C SER A 85 9.19 -7.51 -20.41
N SER A 86 10.16 -6.95 -21.14
CA SER A 86 11.36 -6.31 -20.60
C SER A 86 11.19 -4.80 -20.30
N GLN A 87 10.04 -4.20 -20.58
CA GLN A 87 9.80 -2.79 -20.28
C GLN A 87 9.81 -2.54 -18.76
N SER A 88 10.44 -1.43 -18.38
CA SER A 88 10.46 -0.94 -17.00
C SER A 88 9.09 -0.38 -16.58
N GLY A 89 8.90 -0.22 -15.28
CA GLY A 89 7.69 0.35 -14.68
C GLY A 89 6.71 -0.69 -14.14
N GLY A 90 5.47 -0.26 -13.85
CA GLY A 90 4.45 -1.10 -13.24
C GLY A 90 3.63 -1.92 -14.23
N LEU A 91 3.43 -3.20 -13.94
CA LEU A 91 2.49 -4.09 -14.63
C LEU A 91 1.15 -4.13 -13.88
N SER A 92 0.07 -4.06 -14.66
CA SER A 92 -1.32 -4.06 -14.19
C SER A 92 -2.11 -5.17 -14.86
N GLY A 93 -3.38 -5.32 -14.49
CA GLY A 93 -4.35 -6.17 -15.21
C GLY A 93 -4.30 -7.63 -14.80
N ARG A 94 -4.67 -8.53 -15.72
CA ARG A 94 -4.86 -9.97 -15.43
C ARG A 94 -3.65 -10.65 -14.77
N PRO A 95 -2.38 -10.39 -15.17
CA PRO A 95 -1.23 -10.98 -14.50
C PRO A 95 -1.16 -10.65 -13.00
N LEU A 96 -1.63 -9.47 -12.59
CA LEU A 96 -1.59 -9.03 -11.19
C LEU A 96 -2.71 -9.66 -10.33
N GLN A 97 -3.74 -10.25 -10.92
CA GLN A 97 -4.97 -10.63 -10.22
C GLN A 97 -4.73 -11.57 -9.03
N LEU A 98 -3.95 -12.63 -9.21
CA LEU A 98 -3.69 -13.61 -8.15
C LEU A 98 -2.90 -13.00 -6.99
N MET A 99 -1.83 -12.26 -7.29
CA MET A 99 -1.03 -11.55 -6.28
C MET A 99 -1.90 -10.54 -5.51
N SER A 100 -2.69 -9.73 -6.21
CA SER A 100 -3.58 -8.76 -5.56
C SER A 100 -4.61 -9.43 -4.65
N THR A 101 -5.17 -10.57 -5.07
CA THR A 101 -6.16 -11.32 -4.27
C THR A 101 -5.53 -11.89 -3.01
N GLU A 102 -4.31 -12.40 -3.11
CA GLU A 102 -3.59 -12.94 -1.96
C GLU A 102 -3.23 -11.87 -0.94
N VAL A 103 -2.79 -10.69 -1.39
CA VAL A 103 -2.54 -9.54 -0.51
C VAL A 103 -3.81 -9.11 0.21
N ILE A 104 -4.96 -9.06 -0.49
CA ILE A 104 -6.25 -8.76 0.14
C ILE A 104 -6.60 -9.80 1.20
N ARG A 105 -6.39 -11.10 0.92
CA ARG A 105 -6.65 -12.19 1.86
C ARG A 105 -5.83 -12.04 3.15
N ILE A 106 -4.53 -11.79 3.03
CA ILE A 106 -3.61 -11.60 4.16
C ILE A 106 -4.05 -10.39 5.00
N LEU A 107 -4.23 -9.23 4.37
CA LEU A 107 -4.65 -8.01 5.06
C LEU A 107 -6.01 -8.16 5.74
N SER A 108 -6.97 -8.76 5.07
CA SER A 108 -8.31 -8.99 5.64
C SER A 108 -8.26 -9.88 6.88
N SER A 109 -7.30 -10.80 6.99
CA SER A 109 -7.15 -11.64 8.19
C SER A 109 -6.55 -10.91 9.40
N LYS A 110 -5.95 -9.73 9.18
CA LYS A 110 -5.29 -8.92 10.21
C LYS A 110 -6.03 -7.65 10.60
N LEU A 111 -6.86 -7.12 9.70
CA LEU A 111 -7.60 -5.86 9.87
C LEU A 111 -9.05 -6.05 10.37
N GLN A 112 -9.48 -7.27 10.65
CA GLN A 112 -10.79 -7.61 11.23
C GLN A 112 -10.70 -7.66 12.76
#